data_AF-A0A518DE26-F1
#
_entry.id   AF-A0A518DE26-F1
#
_cell.length_a   1.000
_cell.length_b   1.000
_cell.length_c   1.000
_cell.angle_alpha   90.00
_cell.angle_beta   90.00
_cell.angle_gamma   90.00
#
_symmetry.space_group_name_H-M   'P 1'
#
loop_
_entity.id
_entity.type
_entity.pdbx_description
1 polymer ?
#
loop_
_entity_poly.entity_id
_entity_poly.type
_entity_poly.pdbx_seq_one_letter_code
_entity_poly.pdbx_strand_id
1 'polypeptide(L)'
;MRIVSFVCLLALGACRAQAHEGHPHPPSPERTQQIMQLNAQPQQQPAQQQPGLAKMFEPFSGKVRVRSDHDFLFVESSGIPDHRMMVGITAWQQQVPLPQTYVGENAWRIPLNPVPAQSPKTTKGEFLRGAIALAANGVPIFNPLNNRGEDAYLFGELDEFGGHCGRADDYHYHLAPVHLQNAVGEGTPIAVALDGYPIYGYTEPDGSPVEGLDRFNGHDDPRLGYHYHATRAYPYLNGGFHGEVTERDGQVDPQPRANPLRPALEPLRGAKITQFVESEQGGFLLTYQLDGRQGTVGYTLAADGSAAFEFVDTNGRKTKQTYTPHGPGAGGGGRRPEPPAPPRRPRPVGRAPGPPAQGAQQQRPGALSELQVSSSDVDADGRIKIDCTCDGAGVPPAVRWGRAPQGTKAFALSLWHTAPDQEKSYWVVFNIPAETTELARGSSKVGVWGLNDKRRHAYDPMCSKGPGVKTYCLTVFALSQEVDLPADTADRAGLLAAIRGATLAEGTLEFTYER
;
A
#
# COMPACT_ATOMS: atom_id res chain seq x y z
N MET A 1 74.98 27.29 10.90
CA MET A 1 73.83 28.07 10.39
C MET A 1 73.93 28.17 8.87
N ARG A 2 73.21 27.30 8.14
CA ARG A 2 72.59 27.52 6.81
C ARG A 2 72.03 26.20 6.28
N ILE A 3 70.81 26.32 5.77
CA ILE A 3 69.88 25.35 5.20
C ILE A 3 70.36 24.90 3.81
N VAL A 4 70.14 23.63 3.42
CA VAL A 4 69.79 23.26 2.03
C VAL A 4 68.93 21.97 2.01
N SER A 5 67.82 22.02 1.27
CA SER A 5 66.91 20.93 0.88
C SER A 5 67.56 19.80 0.07
N PHE A 6 66.96 18.61 0.07
CA PHE A 6 67.15 17.62 -0.99
C PHE A 6 65.82 17.02 -1.43
N VAL A 7 65.57 17.12 -2.73
CA VAL A 7 64.58 16.36 -3.51
C VAL A 7 65.25 15.06 -3.96
N CYS A 8 64.53 13.94 -3.97
CA CYS A 8 64.95 12.77 -4.75
C CYS A 8 63.75 12.05 -5.40
N LEU A 9 63.98 11.68 -6.65
CA LEU A 9 63.10 11.05 -7.65
C LEU A 9 63.11 9.52 -7.55
N LEU A 10 62.23 8.90 -8.36
CA LEU A 10 62.21 7.53 -8.95
C LEU A 10 61.18 6.57 -8.33
N ALA A 11 60.52 5.65 -9.04
CA ALA A 11 60.09 5.46 -10.44
C ALA A 11 59.27 4.13 -10.49
N LEU A 12 58.28 4.07 -11.40
CA LEU A 12 57.77 2.89 -12.15
C LEU A 12 57.13 1.69 -11.42
N GLY A 13 55.95 1.28 -11.92
CA GLY A 13 55.38 -0.05 -11.72
C GLY A 13 53.92 -0.16 -12.15
N ALA A 14 53.67 -0.41 -13.45
CA ALA A 14 52.34 -0.81 -13.92
C ALA A 14 52.13 -2.31 -13.65
N CYS A 15 50.99 -2.68 -13.06
CA CYS A 15 50.52 -4.06 -13.03
C CYS A 15 48.99 -4.11 -13.20
N ARG A 16 48.54 -4.89 -14.19
CA ARG A 16 47.15 -5.29 -14.40
C ARG A 16 46.81 -6.46 -13.48
N ALA A 17 45.64 -6.46 -12.85
CA ALA A 17 44.95 -7.64 -12.35
C ALA A 17 43.44 -7.38 -12.52
N GLN A 18 42.77 -8.00 -13.50
CA GLN A 18 42.04 -9.28 -13.40
C GLN A 18 40.86 -9.23 -12.43
N ALA A 19 39.67 -9.22 -13.04
CA ALA A 19 38.39 -9.46 -12.41
C ALA A 19 38.33 -10.89 -11.86
N HIS A 20 37.81 -11.03 -10.64
CA HIS A 20 37.33 -12.31 -10.11
C HIS A 20 35.88 -12.14 -9.66
N GLU A 21 35.04 -13.05 -10.12
CA GLU A 21 33.67 -13.27 -9.68
C GLU A 21 33.65 -13.55 -8.18
N GLY A 22 32.82 -12.82 -7.45
CA GLY A 22 32.45 -13.09 -6.06
C GLY A 22 30.94 -13.21 -5.97
N HIS A 23 30.48 -14.38 -5.56
CA HIS A 23 29.08 -14.69 -5.28
C HIS A 23 28.42 -13.64 -4.36
N PRO A 24 27.19 -13.18 -4.65
CA PRO A 24 26.51 -12.26 -3.77
C PRO A 24 25.93 -12.98 -2.54
N HIS A 25 26.43 -12.57 -1.38
CA HIS A 25 25.78 -12.74 -0.08
C HIS A 25 24.56 -11.79 0.02
N PRO A 26 23.56 -12.09 0.89
CA PRO A 26 22.31 -11.33 0.96
C PRO A 26 22.52 -9.85 1.38
N PRO A 27 21.63 -8.92 0.98
CA PRO A 27 21.74 -7.51 1.38
C PRO A 27 21.49 -7.34 2.89
N SER A 28 22.34 -6.52 3.54
CA SER A 28 22.28 -6.24 4.97
C SER A 28 21.30 -5.09 5.30
N PRO A 29 20.77 -5.05 6.55
CA PRO A 29 19.96 -3.95 7.11
C PRO A 29 20.61 -2.55 7.07
N GLU A 30 21.88 -2.44 6.69
CA GLU A 30 22.68 -1.21 6.71
C GLU A 30 22.24 -0.19 5.64
N ARG A 31 21.56 -0.64 4.57
CA ARG A 31 21.20 0.24 3.45
C ARG A 31 20.02 1.18 3.74
N THR A 32 19.11 0.79 4.66
CA THR A 32 18.04 1.67 5.17
C THR A 32 18.58 2.69 6.17
N GLN A 33 19.60 2.32 6.95
CA GLN A 33 20.25 3.23 7.90
C GLN A 33 21.09 4.32 7.21
N GLN A 34 21.68 4.05 6.04
CA GLN A 34 22.53 5.02 5.34
C GLN A 34 21.77 6.26 4.82
N ILE A 35 20.48 6.12 4.50
CA ILE A 35 19.63 7.27 4.12
C ILE A 35 19.28 8.12 5.36
N MET A 36 19.22 7.52 6.56
CA MET A 36 19.00 8.24 7.82
C MET A 36 20.28 8.85 8.43
N GLN A 37 21.47 8.29 8.14
CA GLN A 37 22.73 8.68 8.80
C GLN A 37 23.43 9.92 8.20
N LEU A 38 23.06 10.39 7.01
CA LEU A 38 23.82 11.46 6.33
C LEU A 38 23.60 12.88 6.89
N ASN A 39 22.72 13.10 7.88
CA ASN A 39 22.42 14.46 8.41
C ASN A 39 22.31 14.62 9.93
N ALA A 40 22.82 13.70 10.76
CA ALA A 40 22.79 13.90 12.22
C ALA A 40 24.11 13.50 12.90
N GLN A 41 24.94 14.50 13.24
CA GLN A 41 25.91 14.30 14.33
C GLN A 41 25.15 14.31 15.67
N PRO A 42 25.27 13.27 16.51
CA PRO A 42 24.59 13.24 17.79
C PRO A 42 25.39 14.02 18.85
N GLN A 43 24.83 15.13 19.35
CA GLN A 43 25.14 15.58 20.69
C GLN A 43 24.36 14.67 21.66
N GLN A 44 25.10 13.90 22.48
CA GLN A 44 24.54 13.00 23.48
C GLN A 44 23.84 13.81 24.59
N GLN A 45 22.51 13.81 24.61
CA GLN A 45 21.71 14.22 25.76
C GLN A 45 21.48 13.01 26.68
N PRO A 46 21.46 13.19 28.02
CA PRO A 46 21.21 12.10 28.96
C PRO A 46 19.80 11.52 28.77
N ALA A 47 19.66 10.21 28.99
CA ALA A 47 18.43 9.45 28.77
C ALA A 47 17.28 9.94 29.66
N GLN A 48 16.49 10.89 29.17
CA GLN A 48 15.16 11.16 29.70
C GLN A 48 14.25 9.96 29.40
N GLN A 49 13.45 9.58 30.39
CA GLN A 49 12.41 8.57 30.21
C GLN A 49 11.45 9.04 29.11
N GLN A 50 11.34 8.26 28.03
CA GLN A 50 10.53 8.65 26.87
C GLN A 50 9.06 8.83 27.25
N PRO A 51 8.35 9.84 26.70
CA PRO A 51 6.93 10.05 26.96
C PRO A 51 6.11 8.81 26.63
N GLY A 52 5.00 8.58 27.36
CA GLY A 52 4.13 7.41 27.14
C GLY A 52 3.65 7.27 25.70
N LEU A 53 3.36 8.40 25.04
CA LEU A 53 2.99 8.47 23.63
C LEU A 53 4.08 7.95 22.68
N ALA A 54 5.36 8.06 23.02
CA ALA A 54 6.47 7.60 22.18
C ALA A 54 6.43 6.08 21.95
N LYS A 55 5.82 5.31 22.88
CA LYS A 55 5.76 3.85 22.83
C LYS A 55 5.08 3.30 21.58
N MET A 56 4.08 4.01 21.05
CA MET A 56 3.36 3.56 19.85
C MET A 56 4.26 3.45 18.62
N PHE A 57 5.38 4.19 18.59
CA PHE A 57 6.34 4.20 17.48
C PHE A 57 7.43 3.13 17.62
N GLU A 58 7.58 2.50 18.80
CA GLU A 58 8.63 1.51 19.07
C GLU A 58 8.63 0.32 18.10
N PRO A 59 7.47 -0.28 17.70
CA PRO A 59 7.44 -1.37 16.72
C PRO A 59 8.01 -0.98 15.35
N PHE A 60 8.11 0.32 15.06
CA PHE A 60 8.56 0.87 13.79
C PHE A 60 9.93 1.54 13.90
N SER A 61 10.72 1.26 14.93
CA SER A 61 12.04 1.89 15.18
C SER A 61 13.06 1.72 14.04
N GLY A 62 12.83 0.78 13.11
CA GLY A 62 13.63 0.63 11.89
C GLY A 62 13.38 1.69 10.81
N LYS A 63 12.25 2.40 10.89
CA LYS A 63 11.81 3.44 9.94
C LYS A 63 11.46 4.77 10.58
N VAL A 64 11.14 4.75 11.86
CA VAL A 64 10.74 5.90 12.65
C VAL A 64 11.78 6.16 13.72
N ARG A 65 12.19 7.43 13.85
CA ARG A 65 13.03 7.88 14.95
C ARG A 65 12.27 8.92 15.75
N VAL A 66 12.32 8.79 17.08
CA VAL A 66 11.61 9.67 18.00
C VAL A 66 12.61 10.41 18.88
N ARG A 67 12.36 11.70 19.08
CA ARG A 67 13.02 12.54 20.08
C ARG A 67 11.97 13.41 20.76
N SER A 68 12.25 13.93 21.94
CA SER A 68 11.32 14.79 22.66
C SER A 68 12.04 15.95 23.33
N ASP A 69 11.31 17.03 23.56
CA ASP A 69 11.64 18.02 24.58
C ASP A 69 10.52 18.05 25.64
N HIS A 70 10.43 19.12 26.44
CA HIS A 70 9.41 19.24 27.48
C HIS A 70 7.98 19.41 26.95
N ASP A 71 7.82 19.95 25.74
CA ASP A 71 6.52 20.33 25.17
C ASP A 71 6.11 19.39 24.04
N PHE A 72 7.07 18.89 23.26
CA PHE A 72 6.81 18.19 22.00
C PHE A 72 7.52 16.85 21.88
N LEU A 73 6.80 15.92 21.27
CA LEU A 73 7.35 14.74 20.63
C LEU A 73 7.67 15.09 19.18
N PHE A 74 8.88 14.78 18.75
CA PHE A 74 9.28 14.89 17.35
C PHE A 74 9.45 13.52 16.75
N VAL A 75 8.80 13.30 15.62
CA VAL A 75 8.79 12.01 14.92
C VAL A 75 9.40 12.19 13.53
N GLU A 76 10.49 11.48 13.31
CA GLU A 76 11.26 11.49 12.07
C GLU A 76 10.94 10.24 11.24
N SER A 77 10.63 10.41 9.95
CA SER A 77 10.28 9.30 9.05
C SER A 77 10.51 9.66 7.58
N SER A 78 10.43 8.66 6.70
CA SER A 78 10.39 8.88 5.25
C SER A 78 8.97 8.99 4.67
N GLY A 79 7.94 8.74 5.48
CA GLY A 79 6.56 8.61 5.02
C GLY A 79 6.27 7.34 4.19
N ILE A 80 7.20 6.37 4.12
CA ILE A 80 7.04 5.13 3.35
C ILE A 80 6.73 3.93 4.27
N PRO A 81 5.52 3.34 4.20
CA PRO A 81 5.12 2.22 5.06
C PRO A 81 5.79 0.88 4.71
N ASP A 82 5.60 -0.12 5.58
CA ASP A 82 5.96 -1.54 5.39
C ASP A 82 4.77 -2.40 4.93
N HIS A 83 3.97 -1.86 4.01
CA HIS A 83 2.89 -2.60 3.38
C HIS A 83 2.81 -2.26 1.89
N ARG A 84 2.00 -3.02 1.15
CA ARG A 84 1.75 -2.76 -0.26
C ARG A 84 1.07 -1.41 -0.43
N MET A 85 1.51 -0.60 -1.38
CA MET A 85 0.96 0.73 -1.66
C MET A 85 0.28 0.75 -3.03
N MET A 86 -0.57 1.74 -3.27
CA MET A 86 -1.14 2.14 -4.58
C MET A 86 -2.13 1.18 -5.23
N VAL A 87 -2.07 -0.13 -4.92
CA VAL A 87 -2.94 -1.14 -5.52
C VAL A 87 -4.40 -0.91 -5.11
N GLY A 88 -5.30 -0.94 -6.09
CA GLY A 88 -6.73 -0.71 -5.89
C GLY A 88 -7.22 0.69 -6.27
N ILE A 89 -6.32 1.68 -6.41
CA ILE A 89 -6.68 3.05 -6.79
C ILE A 89 -7.29 3.06 -8.20
N THR A 90 -8.47 3.65 -8.34
CA THR A 90 -9.21 3.82 -9.61
C THR A 90 -9.33 5.28 -10.07
N ALA A 91 -9.05 6.23 -9.17
CA ALA A 91 -8.99 7.66 -9.44
C ALA A 91 -7.54 8.17 -9.31
N TRP A 92 -6.65 7.61 -10.12
CA TRP A 92 -5.21 7.86 -9.99
C TRP A 92 -4.76 9.24 -10.50
N GLN A 93 -4.05 9.97 -9.65
CA GLN A 93 -3.49 11.30 -9.96
C GLN A 93 -2.11 11.27 -10.65
N GLN A 94 -1.69 10.10 -11.15
CA GLN A 94 -0.38 9.89 -11.76
C GLN A 94 0.82 10.20 -10.85
N GLN A 95 0.61 10.10 -9.54
CA GLN A 95 1.63 10.19 -8.49
C GLN A 95 2.06 8.79 -8.04
N VAL A 96 3.29 8.64 -7.56
CA VAL A 96 3.87 7.39 -7.07
C VAL A 96 4.54 7.61 -5.72
N PRO A 97 4.81 6.58 -4.91
CA PRO A 97 5.45 6.77 -3.62
C PRO A 97 6.92 7.19 -3.76
N LEU A 98 7.26 8.38 -3.29
CA LEU A 98 8.63 8.84 -3.12
C LEU A 98 8.90 9.19 -1.64
N PRO A 99 10.03 8.75 -1.07
CA PRO A 99 10.37 9.07 0.30
C PRO A 99 10.53 10.58 0.49
N GLN A 100 9.99 11.08 1.60
CA GLN A 100 10.07 12.47 2.01
C GLN A 100 11.07 12.64 3.14
N THR A 101 11.59 13.85 3.33
CA THR A 101 12.63 14.14 4.34
C THR A 101 12.02 14.77 5.58
N TYR A 102 11.21 14.02 6.33
CA TYR A 102 10.61 14.48 7.58
C TYR A 102 11.58 14.28 8.74
N VAL A 103 12.71 14.99 8.75
CA VAL A 103 13.78 14.82 9.75
C VAL A 103 14.28 16.18 10.28
N GLY A 104 14.94 16.19 11.44
CA GLY A 104 15.52 17.41 12.01
C GLY A 104 14.46 18.48 12.28
N GLU A 105 14.64 19.68 11.73
CA GLU A 105 13.68 20.79 11.82
C GLU A 105 12.39 20.55 11.01
N ASN A 106 12.41 19.60 10.07
CA ASN A 106 11.25 19.19 9.28
C ASN A 106 10.57 17.92 9.83
N ALA A 107 10.87 17.52 11.07
CA ALA A 107 10.23 16.39 11.73
C ALA A 107 8.78 16.73 12.12
N TRP A 108 7.90 15.72 12.18
CA TRP A 108 6.56 15.89 12.74
C TRP A 108 6.67 16.33 14.18
N ARG A 109 5.84 17.28 14.60
CA ARG A 109 5.84 17.85 15.95
C ARG A 109 4.47 17.66 16.57
N ILE A 110 4.40 16.87 17.63
CA ILE A 110 3.17 16.49 18.32
C ILE A 110 3.22 17.04 19.76
N PRO A 111 2.21 17.81 20.21
CA PRO A 111 2.14 18.27 21.60
C PRO A 111 2.10 17.10 22.60
N LEU A 112 2.94 17.13 23.63
CA LEU A 112 2.93 16.13 24.72
C LEU A 112 1.88 16.42 25.79
N ASN A 113 1.49 17.69 25.92
CA ASN A 113 0.49 18.16 26.87
C ASN A 113 -0.62 18.87 26.10
N PRO A 114 -1.53 18.12 25.43
CA PRO A 114 -2.59 18.72 24.64
C PRO A 114 -3.55 19.51 25.55
N VAL A 115 -4.01 20.65 25.06
CA VAL A 115 -4.95 21.54 25.78
C VAL A 115 -6.30 21.48 25.07
N PRO A 116 -7.42 21.15 25.75
CA PRO A 116 -8.76 21.24 25.16
C PRO A 116 -9.02 22.64 24.60
N ALA A 117 -9.43 22.72 23.35
CA ALA A 117 -9.72 24.00 22.71
C ALA A 117 -11.01 24.60 23.26
N GLN A 118 -11.00 25.91 23.53
CA GLN A 118 -12.24 26.65 23.86
C GLN A 118 -13.26 26.60 22.71
N SER A 119 -12.75 26.55 21.47
CA SER A 119 -13.53 26.44 20.24
C SER A 119 -12.95 25.31 19.39
N PRO A 120 -13.36 24.05 19.64
CA PRO A 120 -12.88 22.89 18.90
C PRO A 120 -13.19 22.99 17.41
N LYS A 121 -12.24 22.63 16.54
CA LYS A 121 -12.34 22.83 15.08
C LYS A 121 -12.72 21.55 14.36
N THR A 122 -13.57 21.67 13.33
CA THR A 122 -13.98 20.54 12.49
C THR A 122 -12.98 20.31 11.36
N THR A 123 -12.78 19.07 10.90
CA THR A 123 -12.08 18.82 9.63
C THR A 123 -13.03 18.79 8.44
N LYS A 124 -14.35 18.82 8.66
CA LYS A 124 -15.33 18.87 7.56
C LYS A 124 -15.26 20.21 6.82
N GLY A 125 -14.71 20.21 5.60
CA GLY A 125 -14.56 21.40 4.75
C GLY A 125 -13.43 22.35 5.16
N GLU A 126 -12.68 22.00 6.21
CA GLU A 126 -11.50 22.72 6.71
C GLU A 126 -10.32 21.74 6.77
N PHE A 127 -9.08 22.21 6.94
CA PHE A 127 -7.91 21.33 6.98
C PHE A 127 -7.80 20.39 5.76
N LEU A 128 -8.26 20.82 4.59
CA LEU A 128 -8.23 20.03 3.35
C LEU A 128 -6.82 19.97 2.72
N ARG A 129 -5.81 20.54 3.38
CA ARG A 129 -4.41 20.47 2.98
C ARG A 129 -3.59 19.95 4.16
N GLY A 130 -2.58 19.15 3.86
CA GLY A 130 -1.67 18.63 4.87
C GLY A 130 -2.31 17.58 5.80
N ALA A 131 -1.53 17.16 6.79
CA ALA A 131 -1.95 16.13 7.72
C ALA A 131 -2.84 16.70 8.83
N ILE A 132 -3.69 15.83 9.37
CA ILE A 132 -4.48 16.03 10.60
C ILE A 132 -4.02 15.10 11.73
N ALA A 133 -3.28 14.04 11.40
CA ALA A 133 -2.70 13.10 12.34
C ALA A 133 -1.44 12.44 11.78
N LEU A 134 -0.72 11.72 12.62
CA LEU A 134 0.44 10.92 12.27
C LEU A 134 0.24 9.47 12.72
N ALA A 135 0.40 8.52 11.81
CA ALA A 135 0.31 7.11 12.12
C ALA A 135 1.55 6.60 12.88
N ALA A 136 1.40 5.51 13.64
CA ALA A 136 2.47 4.87 14.40
C ALA A 136 3.69 4.46 13.55
N ASN A 137 3.48 4.17 12.25
CA ASN A 137 4.55 3.86 11.31
C ASN A 137 5.21 5.10 10.68
N GLY A 138 4.88 6.30 11.15
CA GLY A 138 5.43 7.57 10.69
C GLY A 138 4.86 8.08 9.37
N VAL A 139 3.79 7.48 8.85
CA VAL A 139 3.08 7.97 7.66
C VAL A 139 2.05 9.03 8.09
N PRO A 140 2.00 10.20 7.45
CA PRO A 140 0.98 11.19 7.78
C PRO A 140 -0.41 10.73 7.39
N ILE A 141 -1.40 11.17 8.15
CA ILE A 141 -2.81 10.94 7.87
C ILE A 141 -3.46 12.29 7.56
N PHE A 142 -3.98 12.40 6.36
CA PHE A 142 -4.65 13.58 5.84
C PHE A 142 -6.15 13.48 6.11
N ASN A 143 -6.84 14.58 5.87
CA ASN A 143 -8.29 14.67 5.98
C ASN A 143 -8.96 13.62 5.08
N PRO A 144 -9.95 12.83 5.56
CA PRO A 144 -10.72 11.91 4.72
C PRO A 144 -11.34 12.53 3.47
N LEU A 145 -11.55 13.85 3.49
CA LEU A 145 -11.98 14.62 2.34
C LEU A 145 -10.76 15.12 1.55
N ASN A 146 -10.80 14.93 0.24
CA ASN A 146 -9.82 15.55 -0.66
C ASN A 146 -10.03 17.07 -0.75
N ASN A 147 -9.15 17.75 -1.50
CA ASN A 147 -9.17 19.22 -1.64
C ASN A 147 -10.45 19.79 -2.31
N ARG A 148 -11.33 18.93 -2.83
CA ARG A 148 -12.65 19.29 -3.40
C ARG A 148 -13.79 19.10 -2.39
N GLY A 149 -13.49 18.59 -1.19
CA GLY A 149 -14.47 18.25 -0.16
C GLY A 149 -15.17 16.91 -0.39
N GLU A 150 -14.64 16.06 -1.27
CA GLU A 150 -15.20 14.74 -1.57
C GLU A 150 -14.49 13.68 -0.73
N ASP A 151 -15.22 12.65 -0.27
CA ASP A 151 -14.64 11.51 0.44
C ASP A 151 -13.69 10.74 -0.49
N ALA A 152 -12.40 10.75 -0.16
CA ALA A 152 -11.34 10.18 -1.00
C ALA A 152 -11.49 8.66 -1.16
N TYR A 153 -12.02 7.97 -0.15
CA TYR A 153 -12.30 6.53 -0.22
C TYR A 153 -13.41 6.25 -1.22
N LEU A 154 -14.54 6.95 -1.10
CA LEU A 154 -15.68 6.78 -2.00
C LEU A 154 -15.37 7.23 -3.44
N PHE A 155 -14.45 8.17 -3.62
CA PHE A 155 -13.99 8.61 -4.93
C PHE A 155 -13.02 7.61 -5.60
N GLY A 156 -12.53 6.61 -4.86
CA GLY A 156 -11.60 5.60 -5.37
C GLY A 156 -10.15 6.12 -5.52
N GLU A 157 -9.77 7.14 -4.75
CA GLU A 157 -8.41 7.71 -4.74
C GLU A 157 -7.44 6.87 -3.90
N LEU A 158 -7.95 5.99 -3.02
CA LEU A 158 -7.17 5.28 -2.03
C LEU A 158 -6.83 3.85 -2.46
N ASP A 159 -5.66 3.39 -2.02
CA ASP A 159 -5.28 2.00 -2.07
C ASP A 159 -5.99 1.18 -0.98
N GLU A 160 -5.73 -0.12 -0.98
CA GLU A 160 -6.35 -1.07 -0.04
C GLU A 160 -6.03 -0.81 1.45
N PHE A 161 -5.00 -0.01 1.76
CA PHE A 161 -4.65 0.38 3.13
C PHE A 161 -5.18 1.78 3.48
N GLY A 162 -5.94 2.40 2.56
CA GLY A 162 -6.57 3.69 2.78
C GLY A 162 -5.64 4.87 2.54
N GLY A 163 -4.57 4.72 1.76
CA GLY A 163 -3.65 5.80 1.43
C GLY A 163 -3.43 6.01 -0.07
N HIS A 164 -2.80 7.13 -0.41
CA HIS A 164 -2.40 7.45 -1.78
C HIS A 164 -1.25 8.46 -1.78
N CYS A 165 -0.73 8.78 -2.97
CA CYS A 165 0.30 9.80 -3.13
C CYS A 165 -0.27 11.18 -3.47
N GLY A 166 0.18 12.19 -2.74
CA GLY A 166 -0.08 13.60 -2.99
C GLY A 166 0.75 14.18 -4.13
N ARG A 167 0.58 15.49 -4.38
CA ARG A 167 1.23 16.22 -5.50
C ARG A 167 2.76 16.27 -5.40
N ALA A 168 3.34 15.94 -4.24
CA ALA A 168 4.78 15.85 -4.06
C ALA A 168 5.28 14.39 -4.09
N ASP A 169 4.46 13.47 -4.64
CA ASP A 169 4.69 12.02 -4.58
C ASP A 169 4.77 11.50 -3.12
N ASP A 170 4.23 12.25 -2.18
CA ASP A 170 4.18 11.91 -0.76
C ASP A 170 3.05 10.92 -0.46
N TYR A 171 3.37 9.72 0.01
CA TYR A 171 2.36 8.76 0.44
C TYR A 171 1.75 9.16 1.79
N HIS A 172 0.43 9.15 1.88
CA HIS A 172 -0.30 9.46 3.11
C HIS A 172 -1.64 8.72 3.18
N TYR A 173 -2.12 8.46 4.40
CA TYR A 173 -3.44 7.87 4.61
C TYR A 173 -4.55 8.91 4.60
N HIS A 174 -5.76 8.48 4.26
CA HIS A 174 -7.03 9.20 4.47
C HIS A 174 -7.98 8.43 5.38
N LEU A 175 -7.76 7.13 5.55
CA LEU A 175 -8.47 6.29 6.51
C LEU A 175 -7.60 6.03 7.75
N ALA A 176 -8.25 5.66 8.85
CA ALA A 176 -7.53 5.16 10.02
C ALA A 176 -6.73 3.90 9.65
N PRO A 177 -5.40 3.86 9.87
CA PRO A 177 -4.57 2.70 9.53
C PRO A 177 -4.69 1.60 10.61
N VAL A 178 -5.89 1.07 10.79
CA VAL A 178 -6.23 0.10 11.85
C VAL A 178 -5.43 -1.20 11.76
N HIS A 179 -4.90 -1.53 10.58
CA HIS A 179 -3.99 -2.65 10.37
C HIS A 179 -2.71 -2.55 11.23
N LEU A 180 -2.31 -1.33 11.64
CA LEU A 180 -1.16 -1.12 12.51
C LEU A 180 -1.39 -1.64 13.93
N GLN A 181 -2.64 -1.91 14.34
CA GLN A 181 -2.95 -2.50 15.66
C GLN A 181 -2.19 -3.81 15.89
N ASN A 182 -2.01 -4.62 14.84
CA ASN A 182 -1.26 -5.87 14.92
C ASN A 182 0.23 -5.66 15.29
N ALA A 183 0.81 -4.53 14.91
CA ALA A 183 2.20 -4.20 15.20
C ALA A 183 2.34 -3.45 16.54
N VAL A 184 1.43 -2.53 16.85
CA VAL A 184 1.47 -1.75 18.10
C VAL A 184 0.93 -2.49 19.31
N GLY A 185 0.18 -3.57 19.10
CA GLY A 185 -0.46 -4.36 20.15
C GLY A 185 -1.78 -3.76 20.61
N GLU A 186 -2.68 -4.60 21.15
CA GLU A 186 -3.98 -4.18 21.67
C GLU A 186 -3.83 -3.11 22.78
N GLY A 187 -4.72 -2.14 22.78
CA GLY A 187 -4.69 -1.04 23.75
C GLY A 187 -3.55 -0.04 23.57
N THR A 188 -2.82 -0.12 22.47
CA THR A 188 -1.88 0.93 22.04
C THR A 188 -2.53 1.76 20.92
N PRO A 189 -2.35 3.11 20.92
CA PRO A 189 -2.80 3.95 19.82
C PRO A 189 -2.17 3.55 18.48
N ILE A 190 -2.95 3.65 17.39
CA ILE A 190 -2.48 3.42 16.01
C ILE A 190 -2.00 4.70 15.33
N ALA A 191 -2.42 5.86 15.85
CA ALA A 191 -2.03 7.17 15.37
C ALA A 191 -2.16 8.22 16.49
N VAL A 192 -1.68 9.43 16.23
CA VAL A 192 -1.86 10.59 17.11
C VAL A 192 -2.28 11.79 16.28
N ALA A 193 -3.33 12.49 16.71
CA ALA A 193 -3.79 13.72 16.06
C ALA A 193 -2.78 14.85 16.29
N LEU A 194 -2.73 15.82 15.36
CA LEU A 194 -1.78 16.93 15.47
C LEU A 194 -2.09 17.91 16.63
N ASP A 195 -3.25 17.77 17.27
CA ASP A 195 -3.57 18.45 18.54
C ASP A 195 -2.97 17.76 19.78
N GLY A 196 -2.36 16.58 19.60
CA GLY A 196 -1.65 15.82 20.63
C GLY A 196 -2.45 14.65 21.24
N TYR A 197 -3.72 14.48 20.89
CA TYR A 197 -4.53 13.38 21.44
C TYR A 197 -4.34 12.06 20.66
N PRO A 198 -4.23 10.92 21.36
CA PRO A 198 -4.08 9.61 20.72
C PRO A 198 -5.32 9.21 19.90
N ILE A 199 -5.09 8.39 18.87
CA ILE A 199 -6.13 7.78 18.04
C ILE A 199 -5.98 6.25 18.16
N TYR A 200 -6.99 5.60 18.71
CA TYR A 200 -7.07 4.15 18.86
C TYR A 200 -7.81 3.49 17.70
N GLY A 201 -7.72 2.15 17.63
CA GLY A 201 -8.49 1.34 16.69
C GLY A 201 -9.99 1.31 17.01
N TYR A 202 -10.66 0.24 16.56
CA TYR A 202 -12.12 0.09 16.69
C TYR A 202 -12.62 -0.31 18.09
N THR A 203 -11.70 -0.53 19.03
CA THR A 203 -12.01 -0.98 20.39
C THR A 203 -11.38 -0.05 21.41
N GLU A 204 -11.92 -0.05 22.61
CA GLU A 204 -11.28 0.49 23.79
C GLU A 204 -9.96 -0.24 24.08
N PRO A 205 -9.07 0.33 24.92
CA PRO A 205 -7.81 -0.34 25.24
C PRO A 205 -7.92 -1.64 26.03
N ASP A 206 -9.08 -1.92 26.63
CA ASP A 206 -9.39 -3.21 27.23
C ASP A 206 -10.03 -4.22 26.25
N GLY A 207 -10.17 -3.84 24.98
CA GLY A 207 -10.75 -4.64 23.90
C GLY A 207 -12.28 -4.56 23.80
N SER A 208 -12.95 -3.82 24.68
CA SER A 208 -14.39 -3.63 24.60
C SER A 208 -14.81 -2.75 23.41
N PRO A 209 -16.06 -2.85 22.92
CA PRO A 209 -16.55 -1.97 21.87
C PRO A 209 -16.59 -0.51 22.33
N VAL A 210 -16.21 0.39 21.42
CA VAL A 210 -16.28 1.84 21.65
C VAL A 210 -17.72 2.30 21.62
N GLU A 211 -18.13 3.09 22.62
CA GLU A 211 -19.46 3.69 22.72
C GLU A 211 -19.35 5.18 23.10
N GLY A 212 -20.39 5.97 22.82
CA GLY A 212 -20.45 7.35 23.32
C GLY A 212 -19.50 8.35 22.67
N LEU A 213 -18.96 8.05 21.47
CA LEU A 213 -18.14 8.98 20.71
C LEU A 213 -18.86 10.30 20.43
N ASP A 214 -18.12 11.39 20.59
CA ASP A 214 -18.55 12.74 20.22
C ASP A 214 -18.51 12.96 18.71
N ARG A 215 -18.81 14.20 18.29
CA ARG A 215 -18.86 14.58 16.87
C ARG A 215 -17.52 14.48 16.12
N PHE A 216 -16.40 14.33 16.83
CA PHE A 216 -15.06 14.20 16.27
C PHE A 216 -14.52 12.77 16.38
N ASN A 217 -15.36 11.79 16.69
CA ASN A 217 -14.99 10.41 16.98
C ASN A 217 -14.06 10.26 18.18
N GLY A 218 -14.19 11.10 19.21
CA GLY A 218 -13.47 10.93 20.47
C GLY A 218 -14.37 10.91 21.68
N HIS A 219 -13.81 10.57 22.84
CA HIS A 219 -14.51 10.58 24.12
C HIS A 219 -13.53 10.67 25.29
N ASP A 220 -14.04 11.06 26.45
CA ASP A 220 -13.27 11.12 27.70
C ASP A 220 -13.33 9.79 28.46
N ASP A 221 -12.16 9.21 28.74
CA ASP A 221 -12.03 8.09 29.68
C ASP A 221 -11.36 8.53 30.99
N PRO A 222 -11.85 8.11 32.18
CA PRO A 222 -11.27 8.52 33.45
C PRO A 222 -9.81 8.13 33.68
N ARG A 223 -9.28 7.13 32.97
CA ARG A 223 -7.90 6.64 33.10
C ARG A 223 -6.98 7.21 32.02
N LEU A 224 -7.48 7.35 30.80
CA LEU A 224 -6.71 7.74 29.62
C LEU A 224 -6.84 9.24 29.27
N GLY A 225 -7.90 9.89 29.74
CA GLY A 225 -8.31 11.21 29.28
C GLY A 225 -9.03 11.15 27.94
N TYR A 226 -9.20 12.31 27.30
CA TYR A 226 -9.80 12.39 25.98
C TYR A 226 -8.91 11.68 24.94
N HIS A 227 -9.53 10.92 24.04
CA HIS A 227 -8.84 10.28 22.92
C HIS A 227 -9.82 9.99 21.79
N TYR A 228 -9.29 9.83 20.58
CA TYR A 228 -10.08 9.49 19.39
C TYR A 228 -10.08 8.00 19.11
N HIS A 229 -11.06 7.57 18.32
CA HIS A 229 -11.15 6.22 17.78
C HIS A 229 -11.33 6.22 16.28
N ALA A 230 -10.78 5.18 15.65
CA ALA A 230 -11.14 4.79 14.32
C ALA A 230 -12.62 4.39 14.28
N THR A 231 -13.30 4.73 13.20
CA THR A 231 -14.68 4.31 12.93
C THR A 231 -14.81 3.78 11.51
N ARG A 232 -15.86 3.01 11.25
CA ARG A 232 -16.10 2.38 9.93
C ARG A 232 -16.88 3.28 8.96
N ALA A 233 -17.45 4.35 9.48
CA ALA A 233 -18.17 5.35 8.70
C ALA A 233 -17.40 6.67 8.80
N TYR A 234 -17.61 7.55 7.83
CA TYR A 234 -17.09 8.91 7.89
C TYR A 234 -17.39 9.52 9.28
N PRO A 235 -16.40 10.14 9.97
CA PRO A 235 -15.10 10.57 9.44
C PRO A 235 -13.94 9.55 9.55
N TYR A 236 -14.19 8.27 9.87
CA TYR A 236 -13.21 7.17 9.95
C TYR A 236 -12.11 7.28 11.02
N LEU A 237 -11.71 8.49 11.41
CA LEU A 237 -10.77 8.83 12.47
C LEU A 237 -11.21 10.17 13.11
N ASN A 238 -10.28 10.99 13.61
CA ASN A 238 -10.62 12.28 14.20
C ASN A 238 -11.30 13.22 13.18
N GLY A 239 -12.60 13.46 13.38
CA GLY A 239 -13.43 14.35 12.54
C GLY A 239 -13.22 15.84 12.78
N GLY A 240 -12.22 16.17 13.60
CA GLY A 240 -11.94 17.50 14.13
C GLY A 240 -10.75 17.45 15.09
N PHE A 241 -10.54 18.57 15.76
CA PHE A 241 -9.58 18.76 16.82
C PHE A 241 -10.32 19.19 18.08
N HIS A 242 -10.33 18.31 19.07
CA HIS A 242 -10.68 18.58 20.45
C HIS A 242 -9.65 19.51 21.10
N GLY A 243 -8.36 19.32 20.78
CA GLY A 243 -7.28 20.16 21.28
C GLY A 243 -7.03 21.41 20.44
N GLU A 244 -6.20 22.30 20.98
CA GLU A 244 -5.79 23.51 20.30
C GLU A 244 -4.91 23.21 19.08
N VAL A 245 -5.31 23.75 17.92
CA VAL A 245 -4.50 23.78 16.71
C VAL A 245 -4.53 25.16 16.07
N THR A 246 -3.42 25.56 15.46
CA THR A 246 -3.39 26.71 14.57
C THR A 246 -3.66 26.24 13.15
N GLU A 247 -4.58 26.92 12.46
CA GLU A 247 -4.83 26.68 11.04
C GLU A 247 -4.22 27.81 10.22
N ARG A 248 -3.48 27.46 9.16
CA ARG A 248 -2.96 28.41 8.19
C ARG A 248 -3.02 27.81 6.79
N ASP A 249 -3.58 28.55 5.85
CA ASP A 249 -3.73 28.13 4.45
C ASP A 249 -4.44 26.76 4.29
N GLY A 250 -5.39 26.46 5.17
CA GLY A 250 -6.19 25.23 5.14
C GLY A 250 -5.47 23.97 5.64
N GLN A 251 -4.46 24.11 6.51
CA GLN A 251 -3.73 23.02 7.15
C GLN A 251 -3.37 23.36 8.61
N VAL A 252 -3.01 22.36 9.42
CA VAL A 252 -2.42 22.58 10.76
C VAL A 252 -1.02 23.21 10.64
N ASP A 253 -0.72 24.23 11.43
CA ASP A 253 0.58 24.92 11.43
C ASP A 253 1.18 24.98 12.84
N PRO A 254 2.50 24.72 13.01
CA PRO A 254 3.44 24.26 11.99
C PRO A 254 3.29 22.76 11.69
N GLN A 255 3.61 22.35 10.46
CA GLN A 255 3.80 20.94 10.11
C GLN A 255 4.92 20.78 9.07
N PRO A 256 5.53 19.58 8.95
CA PRO A 256 6.52 19.28 7.93
C PRO A 256 6.07 19.59 6.51
N ARG A 257 7.05 19.85 5.64
CA ARG A 257 6.84 20.03 4.21
C ARG A 257 7.38 18.84 3.43
N ALA A 258 6.54 18.30 2.54
CA ALA A 258 6.98 17.39 1.49
C ALA A 258 7.70 18.19 0.40
N ASN A 259 8.76 17.62 -0.19
CA ASN A 259 9.58 18.26 -1.21
C ASN A 259 9.36 17.56 -2.55
N PRO A 260 8.64 18.16 -3.50
CA PRO A 260 8.38 17.53 -4.79
C PRO A 260 9.68 17.37 -5.58
N LEU A 261 10.02 16.13 -5.94
CA LEU A 261 11.16 15.85 -6.82
C LEU A 261 10.84 16.15 -8.29
N ARG A 262 9.56 16.02 -8.66
CA ARG A 262 9.05 16.26 -10.02
C ARG A 262 7.74 17.05 -9.99
N PRO A 263 7.36 17.70 -11.11
CA PRO A 263 6.04 18.33 -11.22
C PRO A 263 4.91 17.31 -11.09
N ALA A 264 3.84 17.69 -10.38
CA ALA A 264 2.61 16.92 -10.35
C ALA A 264 2.04 16.74 -11.77
N LEU A 265 1.51 15.54 -12.02
CA LEU A 265 0.87 15.16 -13.27
C LEU A 265 -0.65 15.32 -13.16
N GLU A 266 -1.31 15.31 -14.31
CA GLU A 266 -2.77 15.36 -14.36
C GLU A 266 -3.39 13.99 -13.98
N PRO A 267 -4.61 13.93 -13.45
CA PRO A 267 -5.28 12.65 -13.21
C PRO A 267 -5.50 11.84 -14.48
N LEU A 268 -5.21 10.53 -14.43
CA LEU A 268 -5.45 9.61 -15.53
C LEU A 268 -6.82 8.94 -15.34
N ARG A 269 -7.86 9.56 -15.88
CA ARG A 269 -9.24 9.09 -15.74
C ARG A 269 -9.40 7.68 -16.31
N GLY A 270 -10.04 6.80 -15.53
CA GLY A 270 -10.31 5.42 -15.91
C GLY A 270 -9.14 4.45 -15.69
N ALA A 271 -8.00 4.94 -15.19
CA ALA A 271 -6.90 4.05 -14.85
C ALA A 271 -7.13 3.35 -13.50
N LYS A 272 -6.94 2.03 -13.47
CA LYS A 272 -6.90 1.22 -12.25
C LYS A 272 -5.47 0.74 -11.99
N ILE A 273 -4.93 1.00 -10.82
CA ILE A 273 -3.64 0.43 -10.41
C ILE A 273 -3.86 -1.01 -9.98
N THR A 274 -3.12 -1.92 -10.62
CA THR A 274 -3.27 -3.38 -10.44
C THR A 274 -2.08 -4.01 -9.71
N GLN A 275 -0.92 -3.39 -9.78
CA GLN A 275 0.28 -3.89 -9.12
C GLN A 275 1.22 -2.74 -8.76
N PHE A 276 1.89 -2.88 -7.63
CA PHE A 276 3.03 -2.06 -7.22
C PHE A 276 4.04 -2.98 -6.57
N VAL A 277 5.25 -3.06 -7.14
CA VAL A 277 6.32 -3.92 -6.63
C VAL A 277 7.60 -3.13 -6.46
N GLU A 278 8.30 -3.42 -5.38
CA GLU A 278 9.69 -3.03 -5.17
C GLU A 278 10.59 -4.20 -5.60
N SER A 279 11.63 -3.91 -6.37
CA SER A 279 12.61 -4.88 -6.85
C SER A 279 13.74 -5.01 -5.84
N GLU A 280 14.41 -6.17 -5.84
CA GLU A 280 15.58 -6.43 -5.00
C GLU A 280 16.74 -5.44 -5.21
N GLN A 281 16.72 -4.70 -6.33
CA GLN A 281 17.71 -3.70 -6.70
C GLN A 281 17.32 -2.28 -6.25
N GLY A 282 16.23 -2.11 -5.50
CA GLY A 282 15.72 -0.82 -5.03
C GLY A 282 14.98 -0.01 -6.09
N GLY A 283 14.48 -0.68 -7.14
CA GLY A 283 13.61 -0.08 -8.15
C GLY A 283 12.14 -0.36 -7.84
N PHE A 284 11.26 0.49 -8.31
CA PHE A 284 9.82 0.38 -8.13
C PHE A 284 9.15 0.22 -9.49
N LEU A 285 8.09 -0.59 -9.55
CA LEU A 285 7.28 -0.77 -10.73
C LEU A 285 5.80 -0.73 -10.35
N LEU A 286 5.13 0.32 -10.82
CA LEU A 286 3.69 0.45 -10.79
C LEU A 286 3.12 -0.01 -12.12
N THR A 287 2.08 -0.84 -12.08
CA THR A 287 1.34 -1.31 -13.25
C THR A 287 -0.12 -0.89 -13.14
N TYR A 288 -0.64 -0.27 -14.20
CA TYR A 288 -2.02 0.18 -14.28
C TYR A 288 -2.69 -0.37 -15.54
N GLN A 289 -4.02 -0.47 -15.48
CA GLN A 289 -4.86 -0.77 -16.62
C GLN A 289 -5.68 0.46 -16.99
N LEU A 290 -5.82 0.71 -18.29
CA LEU A 290 -6.71 1.72 -18.86
C LEU A 290 -7.32 1.14 -20.14
N ASP A 291 -8.65 1.13 -20.23
CA ASP A 291 -9.41 0.53 -21.34
C ASP A 291 -9.00 -0.91 -21.68
N GLY A 292 -8.75 -1.74 -20.65
CA GLY A 292 -8.34 -3.15 -20.80
C GLY A 292 -6.90 -3.35 -21.28
N ARG A 293 -6.10 -2.28 -21.39
CA ARG A 293 -4.69 -2.34 -21.76
C ARG A 293 -3.81 -1.94 -20.59
N GLN A 294 -2.61 -2.51 -20.56
CA GLN A 294 -1.66 -2.30 -19.48
C GLN A 294 -0.66 -1.20 -19.82
N GLY A 295 -0.32 -0.38 -18.82
CA GLY A 295 0.81 0.54 -18.84
C GLY A 295 1.60 0.43 -17.54
N THR A 296 2.81 0.99 -17.51
CA THR A 296 3.71 0.91 -16.35
C THR A 296 4.41 2.23 -16.05
N VAL A 297 4.75 2.42 -14.77
CA VAL A 297 5.68 3.45 -14.30
C VAL A 297 6.76 2.75 -13.49
N GLY A 298 7.93 2.58 -14.09
CA GLY A 298 9.13 2.08 -13.42
C GLY A 298 9.98 3.25 -12.93
N TYR A 299 10.59 3.17 -11.75
CA TYR A 299 11.56 4.15 -11.30
C TYR A 299 12.60 3.58 -10.34
N THR A 300 13.77 4.20 -10.27
CA THR A 300 14.84 3.86 -9.32
C THR A 300 15.30 5.10 -8.60
N LEU A 301 15.61 4.97 -7.31
CA LEU A 301 16.15 6.07 -6.49
C LEU A 301 17.67 5.93 -6.39
N ALA A 302 18.38 7.04 -6.58
CA ALA A 302 19.81 7.15 -6.39
C ALA A 302 20.14 7.69 -4.99
N ALA A 303 21.35 7.41 -4.51
CA ALA A 303 21.81 7.81 -3.18
C ALA A 303 21.88 9.34 -2.97
N ASP A 304 21.97 10.11 -4.07
CA ASP A 304 21.95 11.57 -4.06
C ASP A 304 20.52 12.15 -4.01
N GLY A 305 19.49 11.31 -3.91
CA GLY A 305 18.08 11.68 -3.91
C GLY A 305 17.47 11.86 -5.31
N SER A 306 18.25 11.62 -6.38
CA SER A 306 17.72 11.66 -7.75
C SER A 306 16.87 10.42 -8.05
N ALA A 307 15.93 10.55 -8.98
CA ALA A 307 15.09 9.45 -9.45
C ALA A 307 15.06 9.36 -10.98
N ALA A 308 15.26 8.15 -11.50
CA ALA A 308 15.14 7.86 -12.92
C ALA A 308 13.85 7.08 -13.18
N PHE A 309 13.00 7.60 -14.05
CA PHE A 309 11.70 7.06 -14.42
C PHE A 309 11.69 6.50 -15.84
N GLU A 310 10.97 5.40 -16.04
CA GLU A 310 10.53 4.87 -17.33
C GLU A 310 9.00 4.71 -17.31
N PHE A 311 8.33 5.50 -18.14
CA PHE A 311 6.89 5.43 -18.36
C PHE A 311 6.63 4.60 -19.62
N VAL A 312 5.72 3.64 -19.53
CA VAL A 312 5.18 2.91 -20.68
C VAL A 312 3.67 3.13 -20.71
N ASP A 313 3.18 3.81 -21.75
CA ASP A 313 1.74 4.02 -21.93
C ASP A 313 1.03 2.73 -22.42
N THR A 314 -0.30 2.75 -22.45
CA THR A 314 -1.11 1.60 -22.87
C THR A 314 -1.02 1.26 -24.37
N ASN A 315 -0.29 2.05 -25.16
CA ASN A 315 0.05 1.75 -26.55
C ASN A 315 1.51 1.26 -26.69
N GLY A 316 2.22 1.06 -25.58
CA GLY A 316 3.61 0.62 -25.53
C GLY A 316 4.63 1.74 -25.79
N ARG A 317 4.22 3.01 -25.86
CA ARG A 317 5.16 4.13 -26.02
C ARG A 317 5.95 4.31 -24.73
N LYS A 318 7.28 4.34 -24.87
CA LYS A 318 8.20 4.52 -23.76
C LYS A 318 8.71 5.95 -23.66
N THR A 319 8.74 6.50 -22.46
CA THR A 319 9.35 7.80 -22.14
C THR A 319 10.25 7.64 -20.92
N LYS A 320 11.47 8.17 -20.97
CA LYS A 320 12.40 8.18 -19.82
C LYS A 320 12.64 9.60 -19.34
N GLN A 321 12.67 9.79 -18.03
CA GLN A 321 12.90 11.08 -17.38
C GLN A 321 13.76 10.88 -16.15
N THR A 322 14.67 11.81 -15.87
CA THR A 322 15.46 11.81 -14.64
C THR A 322 15.20 13.13 -13.92
N TYR A 323 14.96 13.04 -12.61
CA TYR A 323 14.73 14.18 -11.74
C TYR A 323 15.78 14.19 -10.64
N THR A 324 16.30 15.37 -10.33
CA THR A 324 17.30 15.59 -9.28
C THR A 324 16.74 16.52 -8.22
N PRO A 325 17.10 16.38 -6.94
CA PRO A 325 16.72 17.34 -5.92
C PRO A 325 17.20 18.74 -6.33
N HIS A 326 16.29 19.72 -6.30
CA HIS A 326 16.67 21.11 -6.55
C HIS A 326 17.29 21.64 -5.25
N GLY A 327 18.46 22.27 -5.33
CA GLY A 327 19.09 22.91 -4.17
C GLY A 327 18.15 23.94 -3.50
N PRO A 328 18.35 24.25 -2.21
CA PRO A 328 17.45 25.12 -1.47
C PRO A 328 17.52 26.54 -2.05
N GLY A 329 16.52 26.96 -2.84
CA GLY A 329 16.42 28.36 -3.28
C GLY A 329 15.74 28.71 -4.62
N ALA A 330 15.07 27.81 -5.33
CA ALA A 330 14.43 28.16 -6.61
C ALA A 330 12.90 27.96 -6.57
N GLY A 331 12.20 28.92 -5.97
CA GLY A 331 10.76 29.07 -6.15
C GLY A 331 10.42 29.53 -7.57
N GLY A 332 9.43 28.87 -8.17
CA GLY A 332 8.48 29.42 -9.14
C GLY A 332 9.02 30.11 -10.40
N GLY A 333 8.93 29.42 -11.54
CA GLY A 333 8.87 30.07 -12.85
C GLY A 333 9.83 29.52 -13.88
N GLY A 334 9.52 28.36 -14.47
CA GLY A 334 10.26 27.80 -15.61
C GLY A 334 9.30 27.13 -16.58
N ARG A 335 9.39 27.48 -17.86
CA ARG A 335 8.42 27.19 -18.93
C ARG A 335 7.96 25.73 -18.99
N ARG A 336 6.63 25.57 -19.05
CA ARG A 336 5.88 24.34 -19.35
C ARG A 336 6.42 23.68 -20.64
N PRO A 337 6.99 22.47 -20.60
CA PRO A 337 7.06 21.64 -21.79
C PRO A 337 5.63 21.25 -22.17
N GLU A 338 5.23 21.51 -23.42
CA GLU A 338 3.92 21.08 -23.90
C GLU A 338 3.79 19.55 -23.77
N PRO A 339 2.69 19.04 -23.17
CA PRO A 339 2.40 17.62 -23.22
C PRO A 339 2.12 17.21 -24.68
N PRO A 340 2.59 16.04 -25.15
CA PRO A 340 2.26 15.56 -26.48
C PRO A 340 0.73 15.38 -26.61
N ALA A 341 0.17 15.90 -27.70
CA ALA A 341 -1.26 15.87 -27.98
C ALA A 341 -1.82 14.43 -27.99
N PRO A 342 -3.08 14.23 -27.53
CA PRO A 342 -3.72 12.91 -27.54
C PRO A 342 -3.95 12.42 -28.98
N PRO A 343 -3.73 11.12 -29.27
CA PRO A 343 -3.95 10.59 -30.62
C PRO A 343 -5.45 10.56 -30.95
N ARG A 344 -5.80 11.15 -32.10
CA ARG A 344 -7.14 11.10 -32.69
C ARG A 344 -7.44 9.68 -33.20
N ARG A 345 -8.64 9.18 -32.92
CA ARG A 345 -9.15 7.87 -33.38
C ARG A 345 -9.20 7.78 -34.92
N PRO A 346 -8.71 6.69 -35.54
CA PRO A 346 -9.13 6.28 -36.87
C PRO A 346 -10.22 5.20 -36.83
N ARG A 347 -11.18 5.28 -37.75
CA ARG A 347 -12.21 4.26 -38.03
C ARG A 347 -11.62 3.05 -38.80
N PRO A 348 -12.27 1.88 -38.77
CA PRO A 348 -11.66 0.60 -39.12
C PRO A 348 -11.78 0.25 -40.61
N VAL A 349 -10.72 -0.35 -41.18
CA VAL A 349 -10.79 -1.07 -42.46
C VAL A 349 -9.85 -2.28 -42.44
N GLY A 350 -10.41 -3.46 -42.77
CA GLY A 350 -9.75 -4.46 -43.62
C GLY A 350 -8.72 -5.41 -43.00
N ARG A 351 -9.12 -6.68 -42.87
CA ARG A 351 -8.34 -7.84 -42.40
C ARG A 351 -7.62 -8.55 -43.55
N ALA A 352 -6.39 -9.05 -43.35
CA ALA A 352 -5.92 -10.39 -43.77
C ALA A 352 -4.49 -10.71 -43.24
N PRO A 353 -4.12 -11.99 -43.01
CA PRO A 353 -3.06 -12.42 -42.09
C PRO A 353 -1.77 -12.93 -42.76
N GLY A 354 -0.64 -12.85 -42.05
CA GLY A 354 0.63 -13.53 -42.38
C GLY A 354 0.98 -14.63 -41.35
N PRO A 355 1.73 -15.68 -41.72
CA PRO A 355 1.90 -16.90 -40.92
C PRO A 355 2.94 -16.76 -39.80
N PRO A 356 2.90 -17.60 -38.75
CA PRO A 356 3.76 -17.45 -37.57
C PRO A 356 5.12 -18.12 -37.77
N ALA A 357 6.20 -17.41 -37.43
CA ALA A 357 7.51 -18.00 -37.22
C ALA A 357 7.60 -18.55 -35.78
N GLN A 358 7.88 -19.84 -35.69
CA GLN A 358 8.18 -20.54 -34.44
C GLN A 358 9.54 -20.09 -33.92
N GLY A 359 9.56 -19.54 -32.70
CA GLY A 359 10.77 -19.26 -31.94
C GLY A 359 10.59 -19.81 -30.53
N ALA A 360 11.36 -20.84 -30.19
CA ALA A 360 11.34 -21.51 -28.90
C ALA A 360 11.60 -20.53 -27.74
N GLN A 361 10.65 -20.39 -26.84
CA GLN A 361 10.86 -19.74 -25.55
C GLN A 361 11.57 -20.72 -24.61
N GLN A 362 12.86 -20.46 -24.35
CA GLN A 362 13.53 -21.00 -23.17
C GLN A 362 12.92 -20.35 -21.92
N GLN A 363 12.28 -21.16 -21.09
CA GLN A 363 11.79 -20.77 -19.77
C GLN A 363 12.96 -20.39 -18.87
N ARG A 364 12.92 -19.18 -18.30
CA ARG A 364 13.73 -18.82 -17.14
C ARG A 364 13.00 -19.29 -15.87
N PRO A 365 13.66 -20.00 -14.93
CA PRO A 365 13.02 -20.39 -13.68
C PRO A 365 12.98 -19.18 -12.72
N GLY A 366 11.80 -18.88 -12.15
CA GLY A 366 11.68 -17.92 -11.05
C GLY A 366 10.37 -17.14 -10.93
N ALA A 367 9.54 -17.08 -11.98
CA ALA A 367 8.20 -16.49 -11.90
C ALA A 367 7.14 -17.60 -11.88
N LEU A 368 6.20 -17.56 -10.93
CA LEU A 368 5.01 -18.43 -10.98
C LEU A 368 4.31 -18.21 -12.32
N SER A 369 3.90 -19.28 -12.98
CA SER A 369 3.14 -19.16 -14.23
C SER A 369 1.72 -18.64 -13.91
N GLU A 370 1.16 -17.78 -14.76
CA GLU A 370 -0.20 -17.28 -14.58
C GLU A 370 -1.23 -18.33 -15.07
N LEU A 371 -2.16 -18.73 -14.21
CA LEU A 371 -3.27 -19.62 -14.53
C LEU A 371 -4.46 -18.78 -15.01
N GLN A 372 -5.02 -19.09 -16.18
CA GLN A 372 -6.24 -18.39 -16.63
C GLN A 372 -7.43 -18.88 -15.80
N VAL A 373 -8.17 -17.99 -15.15
CA VAL A 373 -9.38 -18.33 -14.36
C VAL A 373 -10.57 -17.55 -14.90
N SER A 374 -11.72 -18.22 -15.00
CA SER A 374 -12.96 -17.67 -15.56
C SER A 374 -14.18 -18.28 -14.89
N SER A 375 -15.33 -17.62 -15.02
CA SER A 375 -16.61 -18.11 -14.51
C SER A 375 -17.70 -17.78 -15.52
N SER A 376 -18.56 -18.75 -15.85
CA SER A 376 -19.78 -18.48 -16.63
C SER A 376 -20.85 -17.72 -15.84
N ASP A 377 -20.61 -17.52 -14.54
CA ASP A 377 -21.51 -16.82 -13.62
C ASP A 377 -21.09 -15.38 -13.34
N VAL A 378 -19.98 -14.95 -13.92
CA VAL A 378 -19.59 -13.54 -14.02
C VAL A 378 -19.95 -13.07 -15.41
N ASP A 379 -20.71 -11.99 -15.51
CA ASP A 379 -21.09 -11.39 -16.79
C ASP A 379 -19.97 -10.52 -17.40
N ALA A 380 -20.24 -9.94 -18.57
CA ALA A 380 -19.28 -9.10 -19.28
C ALA A 380 -18.92 -7.80 -18.54
N ASP A 381 -19.79 -7.34 -17.63
CA ASP A 381 -19.57 -6.17 -16.78
C ASP A 381 -18.84 -6.55 -15.48
N GLY A 382 -18.45 -7.82 -15.34
CA GLY A 382 -17.76 -8.32 -14.17
C GLY A 382 -18.68 -8.45 -12.95
N ARG A 383 -20.00 -8.58 -13.12
CA ARG A 383 -20.94 -8.82 -12.01
C ARG A 383 -21.25 -10.29 -11.88
N ILE A 384 -21.29 -10.77 -10.63
CA ILE A 384 -21.69 -12.16 -10.34
C ILE A 384 -23.21 -12.31 -10.43
N LYS A 385 -23.68 -13.45 -10.94
CA LYS A 385 -25.09 -13.82 -10.94
C LYS A 385 -25.63 -13.88 -9.52
N ILE A 386 -26.85 -13.37 -9.34
CA ILE A 386 -27.54 -13.30 -8.05
C ILE A 386 -27.72 -14.68 -7.39
N ASP A 387 -27.82 -15.76 -8.17
CA ASP A 387 -27.87 -17.13 -7.65
C ASP A 387 -26.64 -17.51 -6.82
N CYS A 388 -25.51 -16.84 -7.05
CA CYS A 388 -24.27 -17.04 -6.32
C CYS A 388 -24.14 -16.09 -5.12
N THR A 389 -25.20 -15.40 -4.72
CA THR A 389 -25.18 -14.44 -3.61
C THR A 389 -26.28 -14.78 -2.60
N CYS A 390 -26.31 -14.07 -1.47
CA CYS A 390 -27.37 -14.29 -0.47
C CYS A 390 -28.76 -13.83 -0.93
N ASP A 391 -28.86 -13.08 -2.04
CA ASP A 391 -30.13 -12.62 -2.61
C ASP A 391 -30.73 -13.62 -3.62
N GLY A 392 -30.02 -14.70 -3.95
CA GLY A 392 -30.50 -15.79 -4.81
C GLY A 392 -30.38 -17.16 -4.14
N ALA A 393 -30.07 -18.18 -4.94
CA ALA A 393 -29.96 -19.57 -4.48
C ALA A 393 -28.81 -19.83 -3.48
N GLY A 394 -27.84 -18.93 -3.36
CA GLY A 394 -26.70 -19.07 -2.46
C GLY A 394 -25.77 -20.23 -2.81
N VAL A 395 -25.59 -20.53 -4.11
CA VAL A 395 -24.73 -21.64 -4.57
C VAL A 395 -23.35 -21.13 -5.00
N PRO A 396 -22.27 -21.92 -4.81
CA PRO A 396 -20.95 -21.52 -5.30
C PRO A 396 -20.96 -21.30 -6.82
N PRO A 397 -20.24 -20.28 -7.33
CA PRO A 397 -20.22 -19.98 -8.75
C PRO A 397 -19.50 -21.09 -9.54
N ALA A 398 -19.83 -21.22 -10.83
CA ALA A 398 -19.02 -22.02 -11.73
C ALA A 398 -17.60 -21.44 -11.82
N VAL A 399 -16.57 -22.28 -11.85
CA VAL A 399 -15.17 -21.85 -11.98
C VAL A 399 -14.50 -22.72 -13.00
N ARG A 400 -13.78 -22.12 -13.94
CA ARG A 400 -12.99 -22.82 -14.95
C ARG A 400 -11.60 -22.24 -15.00
N TRP A 401 -10.59 -23.10 -15.12
CA TRP A 401 -9.22 -22.67 -15.30
C TRP A 401 -8.55 -23.30 -16.52
N GLY A 402 -7.49 -22.65 -16.98
CA GLY A 402 -6.66 -23.08 -18.10
C GLY A 402 -5.82 -24.33 -17.79
N ARG A 403 -4.95 -24.71 -18.73
CA ARG A 403 -4.05 -25.85 -18.53
C ARG A 403 -3.07 -25.56 -17.39
N ALA A 404 -2.99 -26.48 -16.44
CA ALA A 404 -2.02 -26.44 -15.36
C ALA A 404 -0.58 -26.62 -15.87
N PRO A 405 0.43 -26.03 -15.19
CA PRO A 405 1.83 -26.35 -15.43
C PRO A 405 2.13 -27.85 -15.24
N GLN A 406 3.16 -28.34 -15.95
CA GLN A 406 3.67 -29.68 -15.72
C GLN A 406 4.11 -29.85 -14.26
N GLY A 407 3.76 -30.99 -13.66
CA GLY A 407 4.07 -31.28 -12.25
C GLY A 407 2.94 -30.89 -11.27
N THR A 408 1.84 -30.31 -11.74
CA THR A 408 0.65 -30.09 -10.93
C THR A 408 0.07 -31.43 -10.46
N LYS A 409 -0.08 -31.60 -9.13
CA LYS A 409 -0.66 -32.79 -8.48
C LYS A 409 -2.01 -32.51 -7.84
N ALA A 410 -2.29 -31.26 -7.49
CA ALA A 410 -3.58 -30.84 -6.95
C ALA A 410 -3.85 -29.36 -7.27
N PHE A 411 -5.12 -28.95 -7.18
CA PHE A 411 -5.49 -27.54 -7.11
C PHE A 411 -6.05 -27.16 -5.75
N ALA A 412 -5.94 -25.88 -5.44
CA ALA A 412 -6.70 -25.22 -4.37
C ALA A 412 -7.44 -24.01 -4.93
N LEU A 413 -8.53 -23.64 -4.27
CA LEU A 413 -9.41 -22.54 -4.63
C LEU A 413 -9.74 -21.74 -3.37
N SER A 414 -9.69 -20.41 -3.50
CA SER A 414 -10.09 -19.47 -2.46
C SER A 414 -10.96 -18.37 -3.05
N LEU A 415 -12.17 -18.16 -2.49
CA LEU A 415 -12.97 -16.98 -2.75
C LEU A 415 -12.92 -16.06 -1.54
N TRP A 416 -12.53 -14.82 -1.75
CA TRP A 416 -12.31 -13.85 -0.69
C TRP A 416 -12.53 -12.42 -1.18
N HIS A 417 -12.58 -11.45 -0.26
CA HIS A 417 -12.42 -10.04 -0.61
C HIS A 417 -11.72 -9.29 0.50
N THR A 418 -11.06 -8.18 0.17
CA THR A 418 -10.56 -7.24 1.17
C THR A 418 -11.73 -6.34 1.62
N ALA A 419 -12.17 -6.52 2.86
CA ALA A 419 -12.97 -5.52 3.55
C ALA A 419 -12.02 -4.51 4.25
N PRO A 420 -12.49 -3.31 4.62
CA PRO A 420 -11.65 -2.29 5.24
C PRO A 420 -10.91 -2.74 6.52
N ASP A 421 -11.45 -3.75 7.21
CA ASP A 421 -10.94 -4.25 8.50
C ASP A 421 -10.21 -5.59 8.41
N GLN A 422 -10.50 -6.41 7.39
CA GLN A 422 -9.94 -7.75 7.26
C GLN A 422 -10.17 -8.30 5.84
N GLU A 423 -9.35 -9.25 5.42
CA GLU A 423 -9.73 -10.13 4.32
C GLU A 423 -10.84 -11.06 4.81
N LYS A 424 -11.96 -11.14 4.09
CA LYS A 424 -13.02 -12.11 4.39
C LYS A 424 -12.98 -13.27 3.42
N SER A 425 -13.00 -14.50 3.96
CA SER A 425 -13.07 -15.73 3.17
C SER A 425 -14.48 -16.30 3.09
N TYR A 426 -14.91 -16.62 1.87
CA TYR A 426 -16.23 -17.15 1.54
C TYR A 426 -16.19 -18.61 1.11
N TRP A 427 -15.07 -19.06 0.54
CA TRP A 427 -14.94 -20.42 0.05
C TRP A 427 -13.47 -20.83 0.06
N VAL A 428 -13.19 -22.01 0.63
CA VAL A 428 -11.86 -22.61 0.68
C VAL A 428 -12.00 -24.07 0.27
N VAL A 429 -11.31 -24.48 -0.78
CA VAL A 429 -11.28 -25.86 -1.25
C VAL A 429 -9.85 -26.21 -1.63
N PHE A 430 -9.35 -27.38 -1.23
CA PHE A 430 -8.00 -27.84 -1.57
C PHE A 430 -8.00 -29.32 -1.90
N ASN A 431 -6.88 -29.85 -2.40
CA ASN A 431 -6.78 -31.22 -2.90
C ASN A 431 -7.83 -31.53 -3.98
N ILE A 432 -8.13 -30.54 -4.83
CA ILE A 432 -8.90 -30.74 -6.06
C ILE A 432 -8.01 -31.56 -7.02
N PRO A 433 -8.50 -32.67 -7.61
CA PRO A 433 -7.67 -33.52 -8.48
C PRO A 433 -7.05 -32.77 -9.66
N ALA A 434 -5.80 -33.08 -10.01
CA ALA A 434 -5.03 -32.39 -11.05
C ALA A 434 -5.64 -32.43 -12.47
N GLU A 435 -6.50 -33.40 -12.74
CA GLU A 435 -7.25 -33.55 -13.98
C GLU A 435 -8.49 -32.63 -14.05
N THR A 436 -8.89 -32.05 -12.90
CA THR A 436 -10.03 -31.13 -12.84
C THR A 436 -9.64 -29.81 -13.48
N THR A 437 -10.46 -29.33 -14.42
CA THR A 437 -10.27 -28.02 -15.07
C THR A 437 -11.46 -27.10 -14.90
N GLU A 438 -12.53 -27.58 -14.29
CA GLU A 438 -13.72 -26.80 -13.95
C GLU A 438 -14.48 -27.37 -12.75
N LEU A 439 -15.16 -26.48 -12.04
CA LEU A 439 -16.21 -26.77 -11.07
C LEU A 439 -17.51 -26.16 -11.61
N ALA A 440 -18.52 -27.00 -11.82
CA ALA A 440 -19.85 -26.51 -12.19
C ALA A 440 -20.46 -25.68 -11.05
N ARG A 441 -21.37 -24.75 -11.38
CA ARG A 441 -22.13 -24.00 -10.38
C ARG A 441 -22.81 -24.96 -9.40
N GLY A 442 -22.71 -24.69 -8.11
CA GLY A 442 -23.30 -25.54 -7.08
C GLY A 442 -22.56 -26.85 -6.81
N SER A 443 -21.38 -27.07 -7.39
CA SER A 443 -20.56 -28.25 -7.10
C SER A 443 -20.16 -28.27 -5.62
N SER A 444 -20.33 -29.42 -4.97
CA SER A 444 -20.11 -29.60 -3.53
C SER A 444 -19.31 -30.86 -3.15
N LYS A 445 -18.82 -31.62 -4.14
CA LYS A 445 -18.20 -32.95 -3.93
C LYS A 445 -16.75 -33.05 -4.38
N VAL A 446 -16.13 -31.94 -4.75
CA VAL A 446 -14.75 -31.93 -5.27
C VAL A 446 -13.82 -31.34 -4.23
N GLY A 447 -12.68 -32.00 -4.04
CA GLY A 447 -11.65 -31.61 -3.08
C GLY A 447 -12.10 -31.73 -1.63
N VAL A 448 -11.27 -31.20 -0.74
CA VAL A 448 -11.52 -31.04 0.69
C VAL A 448 -12.00 -29.62 0.94
N TRP A 449 -13.14 -29.49 1.61
CA TRP A 449 -13.73 -28.18 1.92
C TRP A 449 -13.18 -27.67 3.25
N GLY A 450 -12.44 -26.57 3.18
CA GLY A 450 -11.94 -25.85 4.34
C GLY A 450 -13.01 -24.97 4.98
N LEU A 451 -12.58 -24.15 5.94
CA LEU A 451 -13.45 -23.25 6.70
C LEU A 451 -13.52 -21.87 6.04
N ASN A 452 -14.73 -21.37 5.84
CA ASN A 452 -14.96 -19.94 5.65
C ASN A 452 -14.87 -19.18 6.99
N ASP A 453 -14.97 -17.84 6.96
CA ASP A 453 -14.90 -17.00 8.16
C ASP A 453 -16.01 -17.30 9.19
N LYS A 454 -17.12 -17.89 8.75
CA LYS A 454 -18.20 -18.36 9.65
C LYS A 454 -17.93 -19.74 10.22
N ARG A 455 -16.70 -20.27 10.06
CA ARG A 455 -16.23 -21.55 10.58
C ARG A 455 -17.07 -22.74 10.08
N ARG A 456 -17.46 -22.71 8.80
CA ARG A 456 -18.20 -23.81 8.15
C ARG A 456 -17.45 -24.37 6.95
N HIS A 457 -17.54 -25.69 6.75
CA HIS A 457 -17.11 -26.41 5.54
C HIS A 457 -18.10 -26.20 4.39
N ALA A 458 -18.33 -24.94 4.04
CA ALA A 458 -19.36 -24.53 3.11
C ALA A 458 -18.95 -23.26 2.36
N TYR A 459 -19.60 -23.06 1.24
CA TYR A 459 -19.66 -21.78 0.57
C TYR A 459 -20.47 -20.82 1.43
N ASP A 460 -19.95 -19.62 1.71
CA ASP A 460 -20.70 -18.53 2.32
C ASP A 460 -21.11 -17.53 1.22
N PRO A 461 -22.40 -17.47 0.83
CA PRO A 461 -22.83 -16.57 -0.22
C PRO A 461 -22.56 -15.12 0.14
N MET A 462 -22.02 -14.36 -0.81
CA MET A 462 -21.73 -12.95 -0.62
C MET A 462 -23.00 -12.21 -0.23
N CYS A 463 -22.96 -11.58 0.94
CA CYS A 463 -24.07 -10.82 1.48
C CYS A 463 -23.58 -9.44 1.89
N SER A 464 -23.27 -8.63 0.88
CA SER A 464 -22.75 -7.28 1.06
C SER A 464 -23.62 -6.50 2.07
N LYS A 465 -22.99 -5.93 3.10
CA LYS A 465 -23.62 -4.99 4.03
C LYS A 465 -23.00 -3.61 3.80
N GLY A 466 -23.83 -2.57 3.88
CA GLY A 466 -23.43 -1.18 3.62
C GLY A 466 -23.50 -0.80 2.13
N PRO A 467 -23.48 0.50 1.82
CA PRO A 467 -23.52 0.99 0.44
C PRO A 467 -22.24 0.64 -0.33
N GLY A 468 -22.34 0.53 -1.65
CA GLY A 468 -21.19 0.44 -2.54
C GLY A 468 -20.90 -0.96 -3.09
N VAL A 469 -20.36 -0.96 -4.30
CA VAL A 469 -19.88 -2.16 -5.00
C VAL A 469 -18.68 -2.74 -4.27
N LYS A 470 -18.72 -4.04 -3.99
CA LYS A 470 -17.57 -4.80 -3.47
C LYS A 470 -16.97 -5.63 -4.59
N THR A 471 -15.64 -5.65 -4.67
CA THR A 471 -14.88 -6.54 -5.55
C THR A 471 -14.44 -7.77 -4.77
N TYR A 472 -14.69 -8.95 -5.33
CA TYR A 472 -14.33 -10.25 -4.78
C TYR A 472 -13.31 -10.92 -5.69
N CYS A 473 -12.40 -11.68 -5.08
CA CYS A 473 -11.29 -12.36 -5.72
C CYS A 473 -11.50 -13.87 -5.60
N LEU A 474 -11.62 -14.55 -6.74
CA LEU A 474 -11.63 -16.00 -6.82
C LEU A 474 -10.29 -16.47 -7.38
N THR A 475 -9.44 -17.01 -6.49
CA THR A 475 -8.10 -17.45 -6.82
C THR A 475 -8.05 -18.97 -6.93
N VAL A 476 -7.42 -19.49 -7.99
CA VAL A 476 -7.09 -20.91 -8.16
C VAL A 476 -5.58 -21.08 -8.15
N PHE A 477 -5.09 -22.04 -7.38
CA PHE A 477 -3.68 -22.38 -7.23
C PHE A 477 -3.43 -23.78 -7.80
N ALA A 478 -2.44 -23.93 -8.68
CA ALA A 478 -1.92 -25.22 -9.13
C ALA A 478 -0.72 -25.60 -8.26
N LEU A 479 -0.75 -26.78 -7.65
CA LEU A 479 0.18 -27.19 -6.60
C LEU A 479 1.03 -28.40 -7.03
N SER A 480 2.31 -28.40 -6.68
CA SER A 480 3.27 -29.49 -6.95
C SER A 480 3.08 -30.74 -6.07
N GLN A 481 2.23 -30.62 -5.05
CA GLN A 481 1.90 -31.67 -4.09
C GLN A 481 0.50 -31.46 -3.51
N GLU A 482 -0.06 -32.51 -2.92
CA GLU A 482 -1.27 -32.40 -2.11
C GLU A 482 -0.98 -31.60 -0.83
N VAL A 483 -2.01 -30.92 -0.33
CA VAL A 483 -1.98 -30.12 0.90
C VAL A 483 -2.24 -31.05 2.09
N ASP A 484 -1.27 -31.13 2.99
CA ASP A 484 -1.40 -31.79 4.29
C ASP A 484 -1.95 -30.79 5.32
N LEU A 485 -3.28 -30.63 5.34
CA LEU A 485 -3.97 -29.72 6.24
C LEU A 485 -5.30 -30.34 6.68
N PRO A 486 -5.54 -30.54 8.00
CA PRO A 486 -6.82 -31.04 8.49
C PRO A 486 -7.95 -30.06 8.19
N ALA A 487 -9.05 -30.56 7.63
CA ALA A 487 -10.19 -29.74 7.20
C ALA A 487 -10.70 -28.82 8.32
N ASP A 488 -10.81 -29.34 9.55
CA ASP A 488 -11.34 -28.63 10.75
C ASP A 488 -10.46 -27.46 11.22
N THR A 489 -9.27 -27.31 10.63
CA THR A 489 -8.34 -26.20 10.86
C THR A 489 -8.00 -25.42 9.59
N ALA A 490 -8.53 -25.86 8.44
CA ALA A 490 -8.16 -25.34 7.13
C ALA A 490 -8.94 -24.08 6.75
N ASP A 491 -8.66 -22.95 7.39
CA ASP A 491 -9.13 -21.63 6.90
C ASP A 491 -8.23 -21.09 5.77
N ARG A 492 -8.59 -19.93 5.20
CA ARG A 492 -7.82 -19.34 4.09
C ARG A 492 -6.36 -19.06 4.49
N ALA A 493 -6.12 -18.55 5.70
CA ALA A 493 -4.76 -18.23 6.14
C ALA A 493 -3.92 -19.52 6.28
N GLY A 494 -4.49 -20.56 6.89
CA GLY A 494 -3.89 -21.89 6.99
C GLY A 494 -3.61 -22.51 5.62
N LEU A 495 -4.55 -22.40 4.67
CA LEU A 495 -4.34 -22.85 3.30
C LEU A 495 -3.18 -22.12 2.64
N LEU A 496 -3.16 -20.78 2.67
CA LEU A 496 -2.11 -19.96 2.06
C LEU A 496 -0.72 -20.25 2.67
N ALA A 497 -0.67 -20.53 3.97
CA ALA A 497 0.56 -20.97 4.63
C ALA A 497 0.98 -22.37 4.15
N ALA A 498 0.05 -23.32 4.08
CA ALA A 498 0.33 -24.71 3.69
C ALA A 498 0.77 -24.88 2.23
N ILE A 499 0.28 -24.02 1.33
CA ILE A 499 0.67 -24.06 -0.10
C ILE A 499 1.94 -23.25 -0.40
N ARG A 500 2.50 -22.55 0.58
CA ARG A 500 3.71 -21.73 0.41
C ARG A 500 4.88 -22.61 -0.02
N GLY A 501 5.39 -22.37 -1.23
CA GLY A 501 6.47 -23.18 -1.83
C GLY A 501 6.00 -24.42 -2.59
N ALA A 502 4.72 -24.77 -2.53
CA ALA A 502 4.10 -25.81 -3.35
C ALA A 502 3.39 -25.25 -4.59
N THR A 503 3.04 -23.96 -4.61
CA THR A 503 2.38 -23.31 -5.76
C THR A 503 3.29 -23.28 -6.99
N LEU A 504 2.81 -23.83 -8.12
CA LEU A 504 3.45 -23.79 -9.44
C LEU A 504 2.88 -22.67 -10.33
N ALA A 505 1.60 -22.41 -10.18
CA ALA A 505 0.87 -21.35 -10.87
C ALA A 505 -0.32 -20.90 -10.03
N GLU A 506 -0.76 -19.68 -10.24
CA GLU A 506 -2.01 -19.19 -9.68
C GLU A 506 -2.70 -18.23 -10.64
N GLY A 507 -3.98 -18.04 -10.46
CA GLY A 507 -4.80 -17.14 -11.26
C GLY A 507 -5.97 -16.63 -10.46
N THR A 508 -6.31 -15.35 -10.64
CA THR A 508 -7.42 -14.73 -9.91
C THR A 508 -8.43 -14.14 -10.89
N LEU A 509 -9.69 -14.51 -10.71
CA LEU A 509 -10.84 -13.85 -11.32
C LEU A 509 -11.39 -12.83 -10.32
N GLU A 510 -11.37 -11.56 -10.71
CA GLU A 510 -12.08 -10.50 -9.99
C GLU A 510 -13.51 -10.36 -10.53
N PHE A 511 -14.47 -10.19 -9.63
CA PHE A 511 -15.84 -9.84 -9.99
C PHE A 511 -16.47 -9.00 -8.89
N THR A 512 -17.62 -8.40 -9.18
CA THR A 512 -18.28 -7.43 -8.31
C THR A 512 -19.67 -7.88 -7.89
N TYR A 513 -20.08 -7.42 -6.71
CA TYR A 513 -21.45 -7.52 -6.24
C TYR A 513 -21.79 -6.37 -5.28
N GLU A 514 -22.99 -5.86 -5.44
CA GLU A 514 -23.61 -4.81 -4.62
C GLU A 514 -25.06 -5.22 -4.35
N ARG A 515 -25.56 -4.91 -3.16
CA ARG A 515 -26.97 -5.12 -2.79
C ARG A 515 -27.74 -3.83 -2.89
#